data_AF-A0ABD2S4X6-F1
#
_entry.id   AF-A0ABD2S4X6-F1
#
_cell.length_a   1.000
_cell.length_b   1.000
_cell.length_c   1.000
_cell.angle_alpha   90.00
_cell.angle_beta   90.00
_cell.angle_gamma   90.00
#
_symmetry.space_group_name_H-M   'P 1'
#
loop_
_entity.id
_entity.type
_entity.pdbx_description
1 polymer ?
#
loop_
_entity_poly.entity_id
_entity_poly.type
_entity_poly.pdbx_seq_one_letter_code
_entity_poly.pdbx_strand_id
1 'polypeptide(L)'
;TTHTSFISTSNSPFASNTFVSIYTMGSSRISLRPFRLTDVDDILLWASDDRVTRFIQWDTLTTKEEALSFIKEVCIPQPWYLSICIDDRSIGFLWVIHPAMSDCLHEKVNEAADIGYAIAVEYWGQGIATKALKMAIPQVFNDFPQIVKIIA
;
A
#
# COMPACT_ATOMS: atom_id res chain seq x y z
N THR A 1 -29.19 -26.54 -5.78
CA THR A 1 -28.41 -25.47 -6.41
C THR A 1 -28.78 -24.18 -5.73
N THR A 2 -28.02 -23.78 -4.72
CA THR A 2 -28.30 -22.58 -3.95
C THR A 2 -27.09 -21.67 -4.09
N HIS A 3 -27.23 -20.66 -4.93
CA HIS A 3 -26.26 -19.58 -5.09
C HIS A 3 -26.30 -18.75 -3.82
N THR A 4 -25.25 -18.81 -3.01
CA THR A 4 -25.01 -17.82 -1.96
C THR A 4 -24.15 -16.72 -2.55
N SER A 5 -24.80 -15.62 -2.93
CA SER A 5 -24.16 -14.36 -3.28
C SER A 5 -23.49 -13.77 -2.04
N PHE A 6 -22.16 -13.68 -2.05
CA PHE A 6 -21.41 -12.88 -1.09
C PHE A 6 -21.54 -11.41 -1.49
N ILE A 7 -22.38 -10.68 -0.77
CA ILE A 7 -22.39 -9.21 -0.82
C ILE A 7 -21.23 -8.77 0.08
N SER A 8 -20.14 -8.31 -0.53
CA SER A 8 -19.09 -7.57 0.17
C SER A 8 -19.65 -6.19 0.50
N THR A 9 -20.10 -5.98 1.73
CA THR A 9 -20.37 -4.65 2.26
C THR A 9 -19.19 -4.21 3.11
N SER A 10 -18.09 -3.77 2.49
CA SER A 10 -17.11 -2.94 3.20
C SER A 10 -17.59 -1.50 3.20
N ASN A 11 -18.48 -1.18 4.13
CA ASN A 11 -18.87 0.20 4.44
C ASN A 11 -17.76 0.88 5.27
N SER A 12 -16.54 0.90 4.73
CA SER A 12 -15.42 1.60 5.34
C SER A 12 -15.60 3.10 5.09
N PRO A 13 -15.69 3.94 6.14
CA PRO A 13 -15.81 5.40 5.98
C PRO A 13 -14.58 6.04 5.31
N PHE A 14 -13.52 5.25 5.06
CA PHE A 14 -12.29 5.66 4.40
C PHE A 14 -12.32 5.50 2.86
N ALA A 15 -13.42 5.02 2.29
CA ALA A 15 -13.51 4.63 0.87
C ALA A 15 -13.68 5.80 -0.13
N SER A 16 -13.72 7.06 0.28
CA SER A 16 -14.23 8.16 -0.57
C SER A 16 -13.23 9.20 -1.05
N ASN A 17 -11.93 9.10 -0.75
CA ASN A 17 -10.92 9.97 -1.39
C ASN A 17 -9.85 9.12 -2.08
N THR A 18 -9.87 9.10 -3.41
CA THR A 18 -8.79 8.52 -4.21
C THR A 18 -7.50 9.28 -3.94
N PHE A 19 -6.67 8.76 -3.03
CA PHE A 19 -5.40 9.36 -2.67
C PHE A 19 -4.45 9.32 -3.87
N VAL A 20 -4.18 10.50 -4.44
CA VAL A 20 -3.10 10.71 -5.39
C VAL A 20 -2.28 11.89 -4.91
N SER A 21 -1.18 11.61 -4.21
CA SER A 21 -0.19 12.63 -3.85
C SER A 21 0.93 12.59 -4.87
N ILE A 22 1.38 13.76 -5.35
CA ILE A 22 2.44 13.88 -6.37
C ILE A 22 3.53 14.82 -5.85
N TYR A 23 4.78 14.39 -5.97
CA TYR A 23 5.96 15.17 -5.64
C TYR A 23 6.96 15.13 -6.80
N THR A 24 7.50 16.29 -7.19
CA THR A 24 8.48 16.39 -8.29
C THR A 24 9.92 16.26 -7.78
N MET A 25 10.69 15.38 -8.41
CA MET A 25 12.09 15.08 -8.14
C MET A 25 12.93 15.26 -9.40
N GLY A 26 13.59 16.41 -9.55
CA GLY A 26 14.27 16.75 -10.81
C GLY A 26 13.24 16.78 -11.95
N SER A 27 13.39 15.90 -12.94
CA SER A 27 12.44 15.73 -14.05
C SER A 27 11.34 14.69 -13.79
N SER A 28 11.50 13.83 -12.78
CA SER A 28 10.59 12.71 -12.52
C SER A 28 9.56 13.03 -11.44
N ARG A 29 8.37 12.43 -11.53
CA ARG A 29 7.29 12.60 -10.53
C ARG A 29 7.13 11.33 -9.70
N ILE A 30 7.33 11.47 -8.40
CA ILE A 30 6.97 10.42 -7.43
C ILE A 30 5.50 10.58 -7.08
N SER A 31 4.75 9.49 -7.12
CA SER A 31 3.36 9.49 -6.68
C SER A 31 3.03 8.31 -5.76
N LEU A 32 2.00 8.51 -4.94
CA LEU A 32 1.34 7.46 -4.19
C LEU A 32 -0.08 7.33 -4.72
N ARG A 33 -0.49 6.10 -5.09
CA ARG A 33 -1.82 5.84 -5.64
C ARG A 33 -2.28 4.41 -5.35
N PRO A 34 -3.59 4.12 -5.44
CA PRO A 34 -4.08 2.76 -5.45
C PRO A 34 -3.43 1.92 -6.56
N PHE A 35 -3.28 0.63 -6.29
CA PHE A 35 -2.85 -0.35 -7.29
C PHE A 35 -3.90 -0.53 -8.38
N ARG A 36 -3.42 -0.81 -9.59
CA ARG A 36 -4.22 -1.13 -10.77
C ARG A 36 -3.85 -2.51 -11.26
N LEU A 37 -4.77 -3.21 -11.89
CA LEU A 37 -4.47 -4.51 -12.52
C LEU A 37 -3.39 -4.41 -13.60
N THR A 38 -3.25 -3.23 -14.22
CA THR A 38 -2.20 -2.94 -15.21
C THR A 38 -0.81 -2.87 -14.61
N ASP A 39 -0.67 -2.76 -13.29
CA ASP A 39 0.63 -2.71 -12.61
C ASP A 39 1.27 -4.11 -12.48
N VAL A 40 0.59 -5.17 -12.93
CA VAL A 40 1.02 -6.57 -12.73
C VAL A 40 2.45 -6.84 -13.20
N ASP A 41 2.85 -6.29 -14.35
CA ASP A 41 4.19 -6.48 -14.88
C ASP A 41 5.24 -5.67 -14.11
N ASP A 42 4.85 -4.50 -13.59
CA ASP A 42 5.70 -3.65 -12.75
C ASP A 42 5.88 -4.22 -11.34
N ILE A 43 4.88 -4.90 -10.78
CA ILE A 43 4.98 -5.50 -9.44
C ILE A 43 6.06 -6.56 -9.38
N LEU A 44 6.21 -7.35 -10.44
CA LEU A 44 7.26 -8.36 -10.52
C LEU A 44 8.66 -7.74 -10.45
N LEU A 45 8.83 -6.45 -10.73
CA LEU A 45 10.11 -5.75 -10.56
C LEU A 45 10.65 -5.80 -9.12
N TRP A 46 9.74 -5.76 -8.14
CA TRP A 46 10.12 -5.71 -6.72
C TRP A 46 9.60 -6.93 -5.94
N ALA A 47 8.45 -7.49 -6.30
CA ALA A 47 7.85 -8.62 -5.60
C ALA A 47 8.54 -9.97 -5.91
N SER A 48 9.29 -10.04 -7.02
CA SER A 48 10.05 -11.24 -7.40
C SER A 48 11.50 -11.25 -6.89
N ASP A 49 11.95 -10.16 -6.27
CA ASP A 49 13.33 -10.01 -5.77
C ASP A 49 13.41 -10.34 -4.28
N ASP A 50 14.13 -11.42 -3.96
CA ASP A 50 14.29 -11.92 -2.59
C ASP A 50 14.96 -10.91 -1.64
N ARG A 51 15.75 -9.98 -2.17
CA ARG A 51 16.37 -8.91 -1.39
C ARG A 51 15.33 -7.89 -0.91
N VAL A 52 14.24 -7.73 -1.67
CA VAL A 52 13.10 -6.89 -1.31
C VAL A 52 12.17 -7.65 -0.37
N THR A 53 11.88 -8.92 -0.64
CA THR A 53 10.89 -9.70 0.10
C THR A 53 11.39 -10.34 1.39
N ARG A 54 12.70 -10.41 1.63
CA ARG A 54 13.27 -11.03 2.84
C ARG A 54 12.70 -10.51 4.17
N PHE A 55 12.26 -9.25 4.20
CA PHE A 55 11.74 -8.60 5.41
C PHE A 55 10.22 -8.39 5.39
N ILE A 56 9.52 -8.93 4.39
CA ILE A 56 8.06 -8.84 4.29
C ILE A 56 7.42 -10.19 4.70
N GLN A 57 6.17 -10.14 5.13
CA GLN A 57 5.47 -11.30 5.72
C GLN A 57 4.86 -12.25 4.67
N TRP A 58 5.20 -12.12 3.40
CA TRP A 58 4.64 -12.91 2.30
C TRP A 58 5.71 -13.34 1.30
N ASP A 59 5.44 -14.43 0.60
CA ASP A 59 6.39 -15.11 -0.29
C ASP A 59 6.67 -14.33 -1.58
N THR A 60 7.89 -14.41 -2.08
CA THR A 60 8.28 -13.84 -3.38
C THR A 60 7.30 -14.27 -4.49
N LEU A 61 6.73 -13.30 -5.21
CA LEU A 61 5.83 -13.56 -6.33
C LEU A 61 6.67 -13.82 -7.57
N THR A 62 6.50 -14.99 -8.18
CA THR A 62 7.33 -15.44 -9.31
C THR A 62 6.58 -15.48 -10.63
N THR A 63 5.26 -15.40 -10.58
CA THR A 63 4.38 -15.46 -11.76
C THR A 63 3.46 -14.25 -11.87
N LYS A 64 2.99 -13.98 -13.10
CA LYS A 64 2.04 -12.90 -13.39
C LYS A 64 0.70 -13.16 -12.70
N GLU A 65 0.30 -14.43 -12.61
CA GLU A 65 -0.92 -14.88 -11.95
C GLU A 65 -0.89 -14.59 -10.45
N GLU A 66 0.22 -14.89 -9.77
CA GLU A 66 0.44 -14.56 -8.36
C GLU A 66 0.40 -13.05 -8.13
N ALA A 67 1.10 -12.28 -8.96
CA ALA A 67 1.08 -10.81 -8.90
C ALA A 67 -0.34 -10.25 -9.09
N LEU A 68 -1.11 -10.81 -10.02
CA LEU A 68 -2.48 -10.39 -10.26
C LEU A 68 -3.41 -10.73 -9.09
N SER A 69 -3.24 -11.90 -8.48
CA SER A 69 -3.98 -12.30 -7.26
C SER A 69 -3.66 -11.34 -6.12
N PHE A 70 -2.38 -11.06 -5.91
CA PHE A 70 -1.91 -10.14 -4.90
C PHE A 70 -2.50 -8.73 -5.05
N ILE A 71 -2.57 -8.20 -6.28
CA ILE A 71 -3.24 -6.90 -6.52
C ILE A 71 -4.72 -6.96 -6.12
N LYS A 72 -5.44 -7.99 -6.57
CA LYS A 72 -6.90 -8.10 -6.40
C LYS A 72 -7.32 -8.37 -4.97
N GLU A 73 -6.57 -9.21 -4.28
CA GLU A 73 -6.96 -9.79 -2.99
C GLU A 73 -6.31 -9.08 -1.81
N VAL A 74 -5.12 -8.49 -2.01
CA VAL A 74 -4.37 -7.81 -0.94
C VAL A 74 -4.38 -6.30 -1.15
N CYS A 75 -3.98 -5.82 -2.33
CA CYS A 75 -3.76 -4.38 -2.52
C CYS A 75 -5.06 -3.58 -2.63
N ILE A 76 -5.91 -3.92 -3.60
CA ILE A 76 -7.14 -3.16 -3.91
C ILE A 76 -8.12 -3.11 -2.72
N PRO A 77 -8.34 -4.19 -1.95
CA PRO A 77 -9.27 -4.16 -0.82
C PRO A 77 -8.81 -3.28 0.34
N GLN A 78 -7.52 -2.91 0.40
CA GLN A 78 -6.90 -2.20 1.52
C GLN A 78 -6.62 -0.74 1.10
N PRO A 79 -7.37 0.27 1.59
CA PRO A 79 -7.25 1.66 1.13
C PRO A 79 -5.86 2.26 1.26
N TRP A 80 -5.11 1.82 2.28
CA TRP A 80 -3.76 2.29 2.56
C TRP A 80 -2.66 1.41 1.98
N TYR A 81 -2.98 0.43 1.14
CA TYR A 81 -2.01 -0.35 0.38
C TYR A 81 -1.78 0.30 -0.98
N LEU A 82 -0.79 1.17 -1.04
CA LEU A 82 -0.57 2.10 -2.13
C LEU A 82 0.68 1.73 -2.92
N SER A 83 0.59 1.89 -4.23
CA SER A 83 1.75 1.83 -5.12
C SER A 83 2.58 3.09 -4.97
N ILE A 84 3.89 2.91 -4.79
CA ILE A 84 4.88 3.97 -4.93
C ILE A 84 5.28 3.99 -6.39
N CYS A 85 5.05 5.10 -7.08
CA CYS A 85 5.35 5.20 -8.51
C CYS A 85 6.41 6.25 -8.84
N ILE A 86 7.14 6.02 -9.92
CA ILE A 86 7.91 7.04 -10.64
C ILE A 86 7.34 7.16 -12.04
N ASP A 87 6.89 8.35 -12.42
CA ASP A 87 6.34 8.63 -13.74
C ASP A 87 5.26 7.60 -14.16
N ASP A 88 4.39 7.30 -13.18
CA ASP A 88 3.27 6.33 -13.22
C ASP A 88 3.63 4.83 -13.22
N ARG A 89 4.92 4.50 -13.29
CA ARG A 89 5.42 3.13 -13.17
C ARG A 89 5.46 2.70 -11.71
N SER A 90 4.89 1.53 -11.37
CA SER A 90 4.93 1.00 -10.00
C SER A 90 6.32 0.46 -9.67
N ILE A 91 6.99 1.02 -8.67
CA ILE A 91 8.36 0.63 -8.29
C ILE A 91 8.45 0.06 -6.87
N GLY A 92 7.31 -0.02 -6.19
CA GLY A 92 7.23 -0.46 -4.81
C GLY A 92 5.85 -0.21 -4.22
N PHE A 93 5.76 -0.36 -2.92
CA PHE A 93 4.52 -0.20 -2.18
C PHE A 93 4.75 0.47 -0.82
N LEU A 94 3.68 1.06 -0.31
CA LEU A 94 3.55 1.57 1.05
C LEU A 94 2.24 1.04 1.61
N TRP A 95 2.25 0.57 2.85
CA TRP A 95 1.05 0.14 3.56
C TRP A 95 0.93 0.82 4.91
N VAL A 96 -0.30 1.03 5.36
CA VAL A 96 -0.61 1.44 6.74
C VAL A 96 -1.64 0.47 7.30
N ILE A 97 -1.37 -0.08 8.48
CA ILE A 97 -2.30 -0.88 9.25
C ILE A 97 -2.65 -0.10 10.51
N HIS A 98 -3.94 0.19 10.66
CA HIS A 98 -4.49 0.75 11.88
C HIS A 98 -5.55 -0.21 12.45
N PRO A 99 -5.59 -0.48 13.77
CA PRO A 99 -6.57 -1.39 14.38
C PRO A 99 -8.04 -1.06 14.08
N ALA A 100 -8.40 0.21 13.89
CA ALA A 100 -9.75 0.61 13.47
C ALA A 100 -10.07 0.31 11.98
N MET A 101 -9.11 -0.20 11.20
CA MET A 101 -9.37 -0.79 9.88
C MET A 101 -9.77 -2.27 10.00
N SER A 102 -9.69 -2.87 11.20
CA SER A 102 -10.14 -4.22 11.48
C SER A 102 -11.45 -4.17 12.26
N ASP A 103 -12.50 -4.77 11.74
CA ASP A 103 -13.82 -4.89 12.39
C ASP A 103 -13.78 -5.71 13.70
N CYS A 104 -12.61 -6.22 14.10
CA CYS A 104 -12.43 -7.19 15.17
C CYS A 104 -11.99 -6.60 16.52
N LEU A 105 -11.64 -5.30 16.60
CA LEU A 105 -11.01 -4.72 17.79
C LEU A 105 -11.87 -3.65 18.46
N HIS A 106 -12.84 -4.11 19.25
CA HIS A 106 -13.79 -3.25 19.96
C HIS A 106 -13.32 -2.70 21.33
N GLU A 107 -12.10 -2.95 21.80
CA GLU A 107 -11.77 -2.65 23.22
C GLU A 107 -10.50 -1.84 23.52
N LYS A 108 -9.68 -1.49 22.52
CA LYS A 108 -8.63 -0.46 22.70
C LYS A 108 -8.59 0.45 21.48
N VAL A 109 -8.85 1.73 21.70
CA VAL A 109 -8.41 2.79 20.77
C VAL A 109 -6.89 2.72 20.75
N ASN A 110 -6.34 1.96 19.81
CA ASN A 110 -4.90 1.94 19.60
C ASN A 110 -4.54 3.27 18.95
N GLU A 111 -3.88 4.15 19.70
CA GLU A 111 -3.43 5.46 19.23
C GLU A 111 -2.20 5.36 18.30
N ALA A 112 -1.95 4.20 17.72
CA ALA A 112 -0.79 3.90 16.90
C ALA A 112 -1.22 3.24 15.59
N ALA A 113 -0.58 3.64 14.50
CA ALA A 113 -0.65 2.95 13.22
C ALA A 113 0.73 2.39 12.87
N ASP A 114 0.77 1.18 12.31
CA ASP A 114 1.97 0.60 11.73
C ASP A 114 2.07 1.05 10.26
N ILE A 115 3.25 1.48 9.83
CA ILE A 115 3.55 1.82 8.44
C ILE A 115 4.71 0.98 7.93
N GLY A 116 4.61 0.50 6.69
CA GLY A 116 5.70 -0.19 6.04
C GLY A 116 5.82 0.17 4.57
N TYR A 117 6.98 -0.08 3.99
CA TYR A 117 7.23 0.13 2.57
C TYR A 117 8.24 -0.87 2.04
N ALA A 118 8.22 -1.09 0.73
CA ALA A 118 9.32 -1.71 0.01
C ALA A 118 9.45 -1.09 -1.37
N ILE A 119 10.66 -1.13 -1.93
CA ILE A 119 10.99 -0.56 -3.23
C ILE A 119 11.93 -1.54 -3.95
N ALA A 120 11.79 -1.66 -5.27
CA ALA A 120 12.73 -2.37 -6.13
C ALA A 120 14.19 -1.93 -5.87
N VAL A 121 15.11 -2.89 -5.91
CA VAL A 121 16.51 -2.71 -5.49
C VAL A 121 17.24 -1.62 -6.28
N GLU A 122 16.96 -1.51 -7.58
CA GLU A 122 17.62 -0.50 -8.43
C GLU A 122 17.28 0.96 -8.05
N TYR A 123 16.25 1.17 -7.22
CA TYR A 123 15.83 2.48 -6.73
C TYR A 123 16.30 2.79 -5.29
N TRP A 124 17.07 1.88 -4.67
CA TRP A 124 17.60 2.09 -3.32
C TRP A 124 18.63 3.22 -3.29
N GLY A 125 18.77 3.88 -2.13
CA GLY A 125 19.73 4.98 -1.94
C GLY A 125 19.34 6.32 -2.59
N GLN A 126 18.20 6.39 -3.30
CA GLN A 126 17.76 7.60 -4.01
C GLN A 126 16.78 8.47 -3.19
N GLY A 127 16.52 8.11 -1.93
CA GLY A 127 15.61 8.84 -1.04
C GLY A 127 14.14 8.80 -1.47
N ILE A 128 13.72 7.82 -2.27
CA ILE A 128 12.33 7.66 -2.73
C ILE A 128 11.43 7.27 -1.56
N ALA A 129 11.82 6.27 -0.77
CA ALA A 129 11.08 5.84 0.42
C ALA A 129 10.81 7.01 1.39
N THR A 130 11.83 7.82 1.66
CA THR A 130 11.69 9.01 2.51
C THR A 130 10.65 9.99 1.98
N LYS A 131 10.55 10.16 0.66
CA LYS A 131 9.57 11.08 0.06
C LYS A 131 8.17 10.49 0.08
N ALA A 132 8.04 9.20 -0.26
CA ALA A 132 6.79 8.46 -0.10
C ALA A 132 6.25 8.58 1.33
N LEU A 133 7.08 8.34 2.35
CA LEU A 133 6.68 8.50 3.75
C LEU A 133 6.29 9.95 4.10
N LYS A 134 7.04 10.95 3.64
CA LYS A 134 6.69 12.37 3.84
C LYS A 134 5.36 12.77 3.19
N MET A 135 4.98 12.10 2.11
CA MET A 135 3.68 12.31 1.44
C MET A 135 2.56 11.59 2.18
N ALA A 136 2.81 10.36 2.66
CA ALA A 136 1.81 9.53 3.32
C ALA A 136 1.49 10.01 4.74
N ILE A 137 2.51 10.21 5.59
CA ILE A 137 2.35 10.43 7.04
C ILE A 137 1.34 11.55 7.38
N PRO A 138 1.41 12.76 6.79
CA PRO A 138 0.43 13.80 7.10
C PRO A 138 -1.01 13.39 6.78
N GLN A 139 -1.19 12.64 5.70
CA GLN A 139 -2.50 12.15 5.31
C GLN A 139 -3.00 11.03 6.24
N VAL A 140 -2.11 10.15 6.71
CA VAL A 140 -2.48 9.12 7.71
C VAL A 140 -3.06 9.78 8.97
N PHE A 141 -2.42 10.84 9.48
CA PHE A 141 -2.95 11.59 10.64
C PHE A 141 -4.27 12.30 10.35
N ASN A 142 -4.49 12.74 9.11
CA ASN A 142 -5.77 13.34 8.70
C ASN A 142 -6.89 12.30 8.60
N ASP A 143 -6.59 11.13 8.04
CA ASP A 143 -7.56 10.05 7.83
C ASP A 143 -7.87 9.31 9.14
N PHE A 144 -6.91 9.24 10.06
CA PHE A 144 -7.06 8.61 11.37
C PHE A 144 -6.74 9.59 12.50
N PRO A 145 -7.60 10.58 12.80
CA PRO A 145 -7.32 11.61 13.81
C PRO A 145 -7.05 11.08 15.23
N GLN A 146 -7.46 9.85 15.52
CA GLN A 146 -7.24 9.17 16.80
C GLN A 146 -5.81 8.67 17.01
N ILE A 147 -4.99 8.58 15.96
CA ILE A 147 -3.61 8.14 16.11
C ILE A 147 -2.76 9.31 16.61
N VAL A 148 -1.88 9.02 17.57
CA VAL A 148 -0.92 10.00 18.11
C VAL A 148 0.52 9.65 17.75
N LYS A 149 0.76 8.45 17.20
CA LYS A 149 2.07 7.99 16.75
C LYS A 149 1.99 7.01 15.59
N ILE A 150 3.08 6.93 14.84
CA ILE A 150 3.32 5.92 13.80
C ILE A 150 4.48 5.04 14.24
N ILE A 151 4.34 3.73 14.04
CA ILE A 151 5.36 2.71 14.28
C ILE A 151 5.80 2.20 12.90
N ALA A 152 7.11 2.02 12.71
CA ALA A 152 7.72 1.61 11.44
C ALA A 152 8.77 0.52 11.68
#